data_AF-A0A7S0G247-F1
#
_entry.id   AF-A0A7S0G247-F1
#
_cell.length_a   1.000
_cell.length_b   1.000
_cell.length_c   1.000
_cell.angle_alpha   90.00
_cell.angle_beta   90.00
_cell.angle_gamma   90.00
#
_symmetry.space_group_name_H-M   'P 1'
#
loop_
_entity.id
_entity.type
_entity.pdbx_description
1 polymer ?
#
loop_
_entity_poly.entity_id
_entity_poly.type
_entity_poly.pdbx_seq_one_letter_code
_entity_poly.pdbx_strand_id
1 'polypeptide(L)'
;EGESSKPVSTSVGTGNLLSNGGFERDLANWEHVGRVWLANADSNVRSGGSAVALREHARIEQQFNVKPGKSYIATVMGKGAEDGARLEVELQLGGGAVRRRSIESTVFSTSR
;
A
#
# COMPACT_ATOMS: atom_id res chain seq x y z
N GLU A 1 29.04 -10.38 -18.51
CA GLU A 1 28.00 -9.35 -18.68
C GLU A 1 26.69 -10.03 -19.03
N GLY A 2 25.58 -9.62 -18.43
CA GLY A 2 24.28 -10.28 -18.59
C GLY A 2 23.25 -9.68 -17.63
N GLU A 3 22.90 -8.44 -17.90
CA GLU A 3 22.00 -7.58 -17.13
C GLU A 3 20.58 -8.16 -17.08
N SER A 4 20.17 -8.70 -15.93
CA SER A 4 18.78 -9.10 -15.67
C SER A 4 18.00 -7.89 -15.15
N SER A 5 17.67 -6.97 -16.05
CA SER A 5 16.78 -5.86 -15.74
C SER A 5 15.35 -6.41 -15.64
N LYS A 6 14.91 -6.72 -14.41
CA LYS A 6 13.48 -6.81 -14.09
C LYS A 6 12.84 -5.53 -14.61
N PRO A 7 11.73 -5.55 -15.37
CA PRO A 7 11.10 -4.33 -15.82
C PRO A 7 10.63 -3.56 -14.59
N VAL A 8 11.29 -2.43 -14.29
CA VAL A 8 10.73 -1.39 -13.42
C VAL A 8 9.58 -0.78 -14.21
N SER A 9 8.38 -1.33 -14.02
CA SER A 9 7.17 -0.65 -14.47
C SER A 9 6.98 0.58 -13.59
N THR A 10 7.63 1.68 -13.97
CA THR A 10 7.20 3.05 -13.67
C THR A 10 5.86 3.29 -14.38
N SER A 11 4.82 2.60 -13.93
CA SER A 11 3.45 2.99 -14.22
C SER A 11 3.15 4.22 -13.36
N VAL A 12 3.61 5.39 -13.82
CA VAL A 12 2.83 6.61 -13.62
C VAL A 12 1.59 6.41 -14.48
N GLY A 13 0.68 5.56 -14.01
CA GLY A 13 -0.51 5.21 -14.75
C GLY A 13 -1.31 6.49 -14.95
N THR A 14 -1.56 6.86 -16.20
CA THR A 14 -2.40 8.00 -16.63
C THR A 14 -3.87 7.90 -16.16
N GLY A 15 -4.16 7.00 -15.22
CA GLY A 15 -5.44 6.83 -14.53
C GLY A 15 -5.34 6.46 -13.05
N ASN A 16 -4.14 6.38 -12.44
CA ASN A 16 -4.01 6.22 -10.99
C ASN A 16 -4.17 7.59 -10.33
N LEU A 17 -5.10 7.70 -9.37
CA LEU A 17 -5.32 8.94 -8.62
C LEU A 17 -4.32 9.12 -7.48
N LEU A 18 -3.67 8.03 -7.04
CA LEU A 18 -2.68 8.09 -5.98
C LEU A 18 -1.33 8.57 -6.51
N SER A 19 -0.77 9.57 -5.85
CA SER A 19 0.61 9.99 -6.01
C SER A 19 1.52 9.10 -5.17
N ASN A 20 2.58 8.54 -5.78
CA ASN A 20 3.55 7.70 -5.06
C ASN A 20 2.92 6.48 -4.35
N GLY A 21 1.94 5.80 -4.98
CA GLY A 21 1.29 4.63 -4.38
C GLY A 21 2.18 3.39 -4.21
N GLY A 22 3.34 3.37 -4.85
CA GLY A 22 4.35 2.32 -4.71
C GLY A 22 5.49 2.66 -3.74
N PHE A 23 5.48 3.84 -3.11
CA PHE A 23 6.50 4.26 -2.14
C PHE A 23 7.93 4.38 -2.69
N GLU A 24 8.11 4.46 -4.01
CA GLU A 24 9.42 4.60 -4.67
C GLU A 24 10.08 5.97 -4.47
N ARG A 25 9.36 6.92 -3.88
CA ARG A 25 9.85 8.25 -3.51
C ARG A 25 9.62 8.49 -2.02
N ASP A 26 10.01 7.51 -1.22
CA ASP A 26 9.79 7.49 0.22
C ASP A 26 8.31 7.73 0.58
N LEU A 27 8.04 8.54 1.60
CA LEU A 27 6.69 8.95 2.02
C LEU A 27 6.19 10.21 1.29
N ALA A 28 6.79 10.62 0.17
CA ALA A 28 6.34 11.81 -0.55
C ALA A 28 4.85 11.69 -0.93
N ASN A 29 4.07 12.73 -0.63
CA ASN A 29 2.62 12.83 -0.81
C ASN A 29 1.78 11.95 0.12
N TRP A 30 2.38 11.35 1.16
CA TRP A 30 1.66 10.62 2.20
C TRP A 30 1.82 11.36 3.53
N GLU A 31 0.71 11.68 4.16
CA GLU A 31 0.70 12.06 5.56
C GLU A 31 0.72 10.79 6.41
N HIS A 32 1.30 10.87 7.60
CA HIS A 32 1.47 9.70 8.45
C HIS A 32 1.47 10.05 9.92
N VAL A 33 1.04 9.08 10.74
CA VAL A 33 1.03 9.17 12.20
C VAL A 33 1.56 7.86 12.76
N GLY A 34 2.36 7.95 13.82
CA GLY A 34 2.91 6.78 14.51
C GLY A 34 4.19 6.25 13.84
N ARG A 35 4.50 4.97 14.09
CA ARG A 35 5.74 4.34 13.62
C ARG A 35 5.56 3.83 12.18
N VAL A 36 6.05 4.62 11.22
CA VAL A 36 6.06 4.32 9.79
C VAL A 36 7.48 4.38 9.25
N TRP A 37 7.87 3.42 8.42
CA TRP A 37 9.17 3.41 7.74
C TRP A 37 9.09 2.68 6.40
N LEU A 38 10.14 2.81 5.59
CA LEU A 38 10.25 2.10 4.32
C LEU A 38 10.90 0.73 4.52
N ALA A 39 10.29 -0.29 3.95
CA ALA A 39 10.80 -1.64 3.88
C ALA A 39 11.30 -1.92 2.47
N ASN A 40 12.62 -1.90 2.29
CA ASN A 40 13.28 -2.00 0.98
C ASN A 40 13.87 -3.40 0.72
N ALA A 41 13.67 -4.35 1.64
CA ALA A 41 14.10 -5.72 1.42
C ALA A 41 13.15 -6.43 0.45
N ASP A 42 13.69 -7.17 -0.53
CA ASP A 42 12.92 -7.88 -1.56
C ASP A 42 11.78 -8.74 -1.01
N SER A 43 11.94 -9.34 0.17
CA SER A 43 10.90 -10.17 0.81
C SER A 43 9.69 -9.37 1.28
N ASN A 44 9.80 -8.05 1.41
CA ASN A 44 8.75 -7.13 1.84
C ASN A 44 8.15 -6.34 0.68
N VAL A 45 8.84 -6.27 -0.46
CA VAL A 45 8.45 -5.45 -1.61
C VAL A 45 7.70 -6.30 -2.63
N ARG A 46 6.47 -5.90 -2.98
CA ARG A 46 5.67 -6.61 -4.00
C ARG A 46 6.18 -6.34 -5.43
N SER A 47 6.62 -5.11 -5.68
CA SER A 47 7.07 -4.60 -6.97
C SER A 47 7.87 -3.32 -6.75
N GLY A 48 8.85 -3.04 -7.60
CA GLY A 48 9.71 -1.86 -7.43
C GLY A 48 10.79 -2.10 -6.38
N GLY A 49 11.21 -1.05 -5.69
CA GLY A 49 12.28 -1.10 -4.68
C GLY A 49 11.81 -0.83 -3.26
N SER A 50 10.56 -0.38 -3.07
CA SER A 50 10.09 0.07 -1.76
C SER A 50 8.67 -0.43 -1.42
N ALA A 51 8.42 -0.59 -0.14
CA ALA A 51 7.10 -0.76 0.43
C ALA A 51 7.03 0.02 1.75
N VAL A 52 5.82 0.41 2.18
CA VAL A 52 5.63 1.02 3.50
C VAL A 52 5.39 -0.04 4.56
N ALA A 53 6.02 0.12 5.71
CA ALA A 53 5.77 -0.67 6.91
C ALA A 53 5.11 0.20 7.99
N LEU A 54 4.10 -0.37 8.65
CA LEU A 54 3.33 0.25 9.72
C LEU A 54 3.45 -0.61 10.99
N ARG A 55 3.52 0.02 12.15
CA ARG A 55 3.50 -0.67 13.45
C ARG A 55 2.71 0.12 14.48
N GLU A 56 2.06 -0.58 15.40
CA GLU A 56 1.41 0.00 16.59
C GLU A 56 0.44 1.15 16.25
N HIS A 57 -0.73 0.83 15.68
CA HIS A 57 -1.77 1.80 15.31
C HIS A 57 -1.32 2.93 14.36
N ALA A 58 -0.14 2.79 13.73
CA ALA A 58 0.32 3.74 12.73
C ALA A 58 -0.60 3.77 11.51
N ARG A 59 -0.70 4.93 10.87
CA ARG A 59 -1.48 5.13 9.65
C ARG A 59 -0.72 5.98 8.65
N ILE A 60 -1.06 5.76 7.38
CA ILE A 60 -0.71 6.65 6.27
C ILE A 60 -1.98 7.05 5.55
N GLU A 61 -2.01 8.28 5.05
CA GLU A 61 -3.17 8.83 4.35
C GLU A 61 -2.75 9.72 3.18
N GLN A 62 -3.59 9.74 2.15
CA GLN A 62 -3.46 10.65 1.03
C GLN A 62 -4.84 11.06 0.57
N GLN A 63 -5.00 12.36 0.33
CA GLN A 63 -6.21 12.92 -0.26
C GLN A 63 -6.04 13.04 -1.78
N PHE A 64 -7.08 12.70 -2.53
CA PHE A 64 -7.12 12.82 -3.97
C PHE A 64 -8.52 13.16 -4.45
N ASN A 65 -8.62 13.84 -5.59
CA ASN A 65 -9.89 14.27 -6.14
C ASN A 65 -10.53 13.16 -6.98
N VAL A 66 -11.83 12.92 -6.75
CA VAL A 66 -12.67 12.06 -7.57
C VAL A 66 -13.74 12.87 -8.29
N LYS A 67 -14.29 12.35 -9.39
CA LYS A 67 -15.39 12.97 -10.14
C LYS A 67 -16.71 12.31 -9.72
N PRO A 68 -17.77 13.10 -9.46
CA PRO A 68 -19.11 12.56 -9.20
C PRO A 68 -19.60 11.63 -10.32
N GLY A 69 -20.36 10.60 -9.96
CA GLY A 69 -20.95 9.65 -10.93
C GLY A 69 -19.95 8.71 -11.61
N LYS A 70 -18.69 8.65 -11.15
CA LYS A 70 -17.68 7.70 -11.63
C LYS A 70 -17.46 6.58 -10.64
N SER A 71 -17.30 5.37 -11.15
CA SER A 71 -16.88 4.21 -10.37
C SER A 71 -15.35 4.14 -10.34
N TYR A 72 -14.81 3.83 -9.17
CA TYR A 72 -13.38 3.72 -8.94
C TYR A 72 -13.03 2.36 -8.34
N ILE A 73 -11.84 1.88 -8.65
CA ILE A 73 -11.25 0.67 -8.06
C ILE A 73 -10.03 1.11 -7.25
N ALA A 74 -9.99 0.73 -5.98
CA ALA A 74 -8.82 0.86 -5.14
C ALA A 74 -8.21 -0.54 -4.95
N THR A 75 -6.94 -0.67 -5.31
CA THR A 75 -6.18 -1.91 -5.12
C THR A 75 -5.06 -1.65 -4.14
N VAL A 76 -5.02 -2.41 -3.07
CA VAL A 76 -3.95 -2.36 -2.07
C VAL A 76 -3.38 -3.74 -1.90
N MET A 77 -2.05 -3.83 -1.95
CA MET A 77 -1.31 -5.05 -1.67
C MET A 77 -0.55 -4.84 -0.37
N GLY A 78 -0.71 -5.78 0.56
CA GLY A 78 -0.03 -5.75 1.84
C GLY A 78 0.13 -7.17 2.37
N LYS A 79 1.03 -7.32 3.33
CA LYS A 79 1.18 -8.55 4.11
C LYS A 79 1.27 -8.19 5.59
N GLY A 80 0.79 -9.10 6.44
CA GLY A 80 1.11 -9.01 7.86
C GLY A 80 2.58 -9.34 8.11
N ALA A 81 3.23 -8.60 9.00
CA ALA A 81 4.60 -8.89 9.41
C ALA A 81 4.68 -10.08 10.38
N GLU A 82 3.58 -10.37 11.08
CA GLU A 82 3.46 -11.40 12.10
C GLU A 82 2.05 -12.01 12.10
N ASP A 83 1.87 -13.09 12.85
CA ASP A 83 0.60 -13.80 12.96
C ASP A 83 -0.44 -12.92 13.65
N GLY A 84 -1.65 -12.89 13.10
CA GLY A 84 -2.73 -12.04 13.61
C GLY A 84 -2.55 -10.55 13.29
N ALA A 85 -1.48 -10.14 12.58
CA ALA A 85 -1.34 -8.78 12.09
C ALA A 85 -2.50 -8.44 11.15
N ARG A 86 -3.07 -7.25 11.36
CA ARG A 86 -4.22 -6.74 10.61
C ARG A 86 -3.90 -5.36 10.04
N LEU A 87 -4.03 -5.24 8.73
CA LEU A 87 -3.96 -3.97 8.01
C LEU A 87 -5.38 -3.57 7.61
N GLU A 88 -5.81 -2.39 8.02
CA GLU A 88 -7.08 -1.81 7.59
C GLU A 88 -6.84 -0.77 6.51
N VAL A 89 -7.60 -0.87 5.42
CA VAL A 89 -7.64 0.12 4.34
C VAL A 89 -8.99 0.81 4.39
N GLU A 90 -8.96 2.13 4.52
CA GLU A 90 -10.15 2.96 4.58
C GLU A 90 -10.19 3.94 3.41
N LEU A 91 -11.35 4.03 2.74
CA LEU A 91 -11.66 5.05 1.74
C LEU A 91 -12.83 5.88 2.23
N GLN A 92 -12.59 7.18 2.43
CA GLN A 92 -13.60 8.15 2.84
C GLN A 92 -13.86 9.15 1.70
N LEU A 93 -15.14 9.40 1.40
CA LEU A 93 -15.54 10.37 0.38
C LEU A 93 -16.15 11.62 1.02
N GLY A 94 -15.45 12.76 0.93
CA GLY A 94 -15.98 14.07 1.30
C GLY A 94 -16.50 14.19 2.74
N GLY A 95 -15.85 13.52 3.70
CA GLY A 95 -16.29 13.46 5.11
C GLY A 95 -17.44 12.48 5.38
N GLY A 96 -18.00 11.86 4.35
CA GLY A 96 -19.14 10.93 4.43
C GLY A 96 -18.73 9.46 4.32
N ALA A 97 -19.31 8.76 3.33
CA ALA A 97 -19.26 7.31 3.21
C ALA A 97 -17.84 6.74 3.34
N VAL A 98 -17.70 5.80 4.27
CA VAL A 98 -16.47 5.06 4.56
C VAL A 98 -16.62 3.65 3.98
N ARG A 99 -15.66 3.23 3.16
CA ARG A 99 -15.46 1.83 2.80
C ARG A 99 -14.20 1.31 3.45
N ARG A 100 -14.33 0.27 4.27
CA ARG A 100 -13.22 -0.38 4.97
C ARG A 100 -12.97 -1.78 4.42
N ARG A 101 -11.71 -2.15 4.25
CA ARG A 101 -11.25 -3.52 3.95
C ARG A 101 -10.15 -3.91 4.92
N SER A 102 -10.12 -5.20 5.25
CA SER A 102 -9.17 -5.83 6.16
C SER A 102 -8.24 -6.73 5.36
N ILE A 103 -6.93 -6.62 5.57
CA ILE A 103 -5.93 -7.60 5.15
C ILE A 103 -5.38 -8.22 6.43
N GLU A 104 -5.61 -9.52 6.61
CA GLU A 104 -5.19 -10.26 7.80
C GLU A 104 -4.09 -11.26 7.43
N SER A 105 -3.06 -11.35 8.26
CA SER A 105 -2.06 -12.40 8.15
C SER A 105 -2.70 -13.74 8.52
N THR A 106 -2.71 -14.68 7.58
CA THR A 106 -3.10 -16.07 7.86
C THR A 106 -1.88 -16.97 7.65
N VAL A 107 -1.48 -17.72 8.67
CA VAL A 107 -0.52 -18.81 8.51
C VAL A 107 -1.28 -20.03 8.01
N PHE A 108 -0.92 -20.54 6.84
CA PHE A 108 -1.25 -21.91 6.50
C PHE A 108 -0.20 -22.81 7.16
N SER A 109 -0.53 -23.37 8.32
CA SER A 109 0.21 -24.49 8.89
C SER A 109 -0.09 -25.73 8.05
N THR A 110 0.83 -26.14 7.18
CA THR A 110 0.87 -27.53 6.72
C THR A 110 1.48 -28.36 7.84
N SER A 111 0.64 -29.07 8.58
CA SER A 111 1.08 -30.13 9.48
C SER A 111 1.87 -31.16 8.66
N ARG A 112 3.10 -31.48 9.13
CA ARG A 112 3.98 -32.51 8.57
C ARG A 112 3.33 -33.89 8.54
#